data_AF-A0A1E3B9A5-F1
#
_entry.id   AF-A0A1E3B9A5-F1
#
_cell.length_a   1.000
_cell.length_b   1.000
_cell.length_c   1.000
_cell.angle_alpha   90.00
_cell.angle_beta   90.00
_cell.angle_gamma   90.00
#
_symmetry.space_group_name_H-M   'P 1'
#
loop_
_entity.id
_entity.type
_entity.pdbx_description
1 polymer ?
#
loop_
_entity_poly.entity_id
_entity_poly.type
_entity_poly.pdbx_seq_one_letter_code
_entity_poly.pdbx_strand_id
1 'polypeptide(L)'
;MVSNQVDSSLSRLERVLREALWGTLPVYRTTPIPAIHRETAIPPMEIILDQKRASARLHASSLDNCHPVHRQGSQETAEAKKGARSTPQTNTPPTRYAWARRTLKEEFWRQFQSFWADNAPQQYRDLSIGLDKRPHELSLPRATLGRLLAARSGHGDFTQYHERFGHEDAKLECSYGRPKTPHHFYYCQKGHKASPQPWGSRQVDEILRSNNYYYYYYPQPSLVVYTDGSKEKESTAAGAGWVGYWGTNRIKILSGHTKLPNQEIFDAEARAALLGLQTALKNHRFWHATNLYICLDNLEAVQQLQGQPRGSSQSVFRGFQEKARAWTNYPRAPGVQPGTVQVKWVPGHTGIEGNDEADKEAKMGCQAPLEQPPPPASIAAAKRAAWRVHWQHFTQYWADKAPTRYKNLGIGLEKRPPELLLPRAALGSLLAARSGHGDFAEYHELFKHDDALLT
;
A
#
# COMPACT_ATOMS: atom_id res chain seq x y z
N MET A 1 34.56 34.10 14.32
CA MET A 1 33.54 33.28 13.63
C MET A 1 33.22 32.09 14.51
N VAL A 2 32.08 32.09 15.18
CA VAL A 2 31.63 30.93 15.97
C VAL A 2 31.09 29.90 14.98
N SER A 3 31.83 28.81 14.77
CA SER A 3 31.30 27.66 14.02
C SER A 3 30.16 27.07 14.85
N ASN A 4 28.93 27.12 14.35
CA ASN A 4 27.73 26.74 15.11
C ASN A 4 27.64 25.23 15.46
N GLN A 5 28.69 24.43 15.25
CA GLN A 5 28.78 22.97 15.44
C GLN A 5 27.67 22.12 14.77
N VAL A 6 26.71 22.75 14.09
CA VAL A 6 25.60 22.11 13.37
C VAL A 6 26.15 21.20 12.28
N ASP A 7 27.09 21.70 11.47
CA ASP A 7 27.69 20.92 10.38
C ASP A 7 28.48 19.71 10.89
N SER A 8 29.15 19.86 12.04
CA SER A 8 29.88 18.77 12.70
C SER A 8 28.91 17.70 13.21
N SER A 9 27.80 18.13 13.82
CA SER A 9 26.77 17.23 14.36
C SER A 9 26.02 16.51 13.24
N LEU A 10 25.67 17.22 12.17
CA LEU A 10 25.05 16.67 10.97
C LEU A 10 25.98 15.62 10.34
N SER A 11 27.27 15.93 10.17
CA SER A 11 28.26 15.01 9.63
C SER A 11 28.38 13.72 10.46
N ARG A 12 28.31 13.83 11.80
CA ARG A 12 28.33 12.66 12.69
C ARG A 12 27.09 11.79 12.53
N LEU A 13 25.90 12.40 12.49
CA LEU A 13 24.64 11.67 12.29
C LEU A 13 24.56 11.02 10.90
N GLU A 14 25.01 11.74 9.88
CA GLU A 14 25.09 11.24 8.51
C GLU A 14 26.03 10.03 8.41
N ARG A 15 27.18 10.07 9.09
CA ARG A 15 28.10 8.92 9.16
C ARG A 15 27.42 7.70 9.82
N VAL A 16 26.74 7.90 10.95
CA VAL A 16 26.03 6.82 11.63
C VAL A 16 24.93 6.22 10.74
N LEU A 17 24.17 7.07 10.05
CA LEU A 17 23.16 6.62 9.10
C LEU A 17 23.78 5.77 7.99
N ARG A 18 24.84 6.27 7.33
CA ARG A 18 25.50 5.55 6.23
C ARG A 18 26.01 4.17 6.65
N GLU A 19 26.67 4.07 7.80
CA GLU A 19 27.14 2.79 8.35
C GLU A 19 25.97 1.82 8.63
N ALA A 20 24.85 2.33 9.15
CA ALA A 20 23.65 1.52 9.35
C ALA A 20 23.06 1.04 8.01
N LEU A 21 22.99 1.90 7.00
CA LEU A 21 22.47 1.54 5.67
C LEU A 21 23.38 0.51 4.96
N TRP A 22 24.70 0.63 5.12
CA TRP A 22 25.65 -0.39 4.65
C TRP A 22 25.49 -1.73 5.37
N GLY A 23 25.21 -1.71 6.69
CA GLY A 23 24.99 -2.94 7.45
C GLY A 23 23.71 -3.68 7.05
N THR A 24 22.65 -2.94 6.67
CA THR A 24 21.36 -3.54 6.29
C THR A 24 21.40 -4.14 4.89
N LEU A 25 21.98 -3.45 3.91
CA LEU A 25 22.03 -3.90 2.52
C LEU A 25 23.21 -4.85 2.25
N PRO A 26 23.02 -5.89 1.41
CA PRO A 26 24.11 -6.75 0.94
C PRO A 26 24.92 -6.08 -0.19
N VAL A 27 25.50 -4.91 0.08
CA VAL A 27 26.25 -4.09 -0.88
C VAL A 27 27.75 -4.06 -0.56
N TYR A 28 28.56 -3.65 -1.54
CA TYR A 28 29.98 -3.44 -1.33
C TYR A 28 30.22 -2.13 -0.58
N ARG A 29 31.30 -2.06 0.20
CA ARG A 29 31.70 -0.83 0.91
C ARG A 29 31.95 0.34 -0.05
N THR A 30 32.30 0.04 -1.29
CA THR A 30 32.55 1.02 -2.35
C THR A 30 31.28 1.45 -3.09
N THR A 31 30.11 0.83 -2.85
CA THR A 31 28.84 1.21 -3.48
C THR A 31 28.56 2.71 -3.28
N PRO A 32 28.19 3.47 -4.33
CA PRO A 32 28.02 4.91 -4.21
C PRO A 32 26.95 5.26 -3.18
N ILE A 33 27.25 6.20 -2.29
CA ILE A 33 26.35 6.62 -1.21
C ILE A 33 24.93 6.97 -1.71
N PRO A 34 24.75 7.71 -2.82
CA PRO A 34 23.41 8.02 -3.33
C PRO A 34 22.60 6.77 -3.70
N ALA A 35 23.25 5.73 -4.24
CA ALA A 35 22.58 4.46 -4.54
C ALA A 35 22.06 3.79 -3.26
N ILE A 36 22.83 3.83 -2.17
CA ILE A 36 22.41 3.23 -0.89
C ILE A 36 21.13 3.92 -0.36
N HIS A 37 21.09 5.26 -0.40
CA HIS A 37 19.88 6.00 -0.01
C HIS A 37 18.68 5.62 -0.87
N ARG A 38 18.87 5.47 -2.19
CA ARG A 38 17.82 5.01 -3.10
C ARG A 38 17.34 3.61 -2.79
N GLU A 39 18.26 2.65 -2.65
CA GLU A 39 17.92 1.23 -2.48
C GLU A 39 17.27 0.94 -1.13
N THR A 40 17.54 1.77 -0.12
CA THR A 40 16.85 1.71 1.17
C THR A 40 15.58 2.56 1.23
N ALA A 41 15.37 3.46 0.26
CA ALA A 41 14.39 4.56 0.32
C ALA A 41 14.49 5.41 1.59
N ILE A 42 15.71 5.55 2.14
CA ILE A 42 16.01 6.40 3.29
C ILE A 42 16.86 7.57 2.80
N PRO A 43 16.38 8.82 2.85
CA PRO A 43 17.13 9.98 2.38
C PRO A 43 18.31 10.34 3.29
N PRO A 44 19.21 11.23 2.84
CA PRO A 44 20.26 11.81 3.68
C PRO A 44 19.71 12.46 4.95
N MET A 45 20.54 12.50 5.99
CA MET A 45 20.17 12.98 7.32
C MET A 45 19.65 14.42 7.31
N GLU A 46 20.22 15.27 6.46
CA GLU A 46 19.79 16.67 6.33
C GLU A 46 18.30 16.79 5.98
N ILE A 47 17.85 16.05 4.95
CA ILE A 47 16.45 16.00 4.52
C ILE A 47 15.56 15.46 5.65
N ILE A 48 16.02 14.45 6.39
CA ILE A 48 15.30 13.88 7.53
C ILE A 48 15.14 14.92 8.65
N LEU A 49 16.21 15.63 9.00
CA LEU A 49 16.23 16.61 10.08
C LEU A 49 15.40 17.85 9.72
N ASP A 50 15.46 18.32 8.48
CA ASP A 50 14.62 19.42 8.00
C ASP A 50 13.13 19.08 8.09
N GLN A 51 12.77 17.85 7.71
CA GLN A 51 11.40 17.38 7.86
C GLN A 51 10.97 17.28 9.33
N LYS A 52 11.84 16.79 10.22
CA LYS A 52 11.55 16.75 11.66
C LYS A 52 11.41 18.14 12.25
N ARG A 53 12.28 19.08 11.87
CA ARG A 53 12.23 20.49 12.28
C ARG A 53 10.93 21.15 11.82
N ALA A 54 10.55 20.96 10.55
CA ALA A 54 9.31 21.50 10.00
C ALA A 54 8.07 20.90 10.68
N SER A 55 8.08 19.59 10.94
CA SER A 55 6.98 18.90 11.65
C SER A 55 6.84 19.38 13.10
N ALA A 56 7.96 19.58 13.81
CA ALA A 56 7.95 20.10 15.17
C ALA A 56 7.41 21.53 15.24
N ARG A 57 7.79 22.39 14.29
CA ARG A 57 7.24 23.76 14.16
C ARG A 57 5.73 23.74 13.91
N LEU A 58 5.28 22.90 12.97
CA LEU A 58 3.86 22.76 12.68
C LEU A 58 3.08 22.28 13.90
N HIS A 59 3.62 21.30 14.63
CA HIS A 59 3.04 20.84 15.89
C HIS A 59 2.97 21.96 16.92
N ALA A 60 4.06 22.69 17.16
CA ALA A 60 4.09 23.81 18.10
C ALA A 60 3.06 24.90 17.75
N SER A 61 2.89 25.23 16.46
CA SER A 61 1.88 26.19 15.98
C SER A 61 0.43 25.70 16.08
N SER A 62 0.22 24.39 16.29
CA SER A 62 -1.11 23.80 16.45
C SER A 62 -1.53 23.63 17.91
N LEU A 63 -0.60 23.85 18.85
CA LEU A 63 -0.87 23.79 20.29
C LEU A 63 -1.69 25.01 20.72
N ASP A 64 -2.45 24.82 21.79
CA ASP A 64 -3.17 25.92 22.44
C ASP A 64 -2.21 27.05 22.83
N ASN A 65 -2.65 28.30 22.71
CA ASN A 65 -1.92 29.49 23.12
C ASN A 65 -1.49 29.45 24.61
N CYS A 66 -2.21 28.69 25.43
CA CYS A 66 -1.89 28.47 26.83
C CYS A 66 -0.77 27.44 27.08
N HIS A 67 -0.37 26.68 26.06
CA HIS A 67 0.62 25.62 26.19
C HIS A 67 2.03 26.21 26.43
N PRO A 68 2.83 25.68 27.39
CA PRO A 68 4.15 26.22 27.73
C PRO A 68 5.10 26.40 26.53
N VAL A 69 5.12 25.41 25.62
CA VAL A 69 5.93 25.44 24.39
C VAL A 69 5.49 26.55 23.42
N HIS A 70 4.19 26.84 23.33
CA HIS A 70 3.68 27.93 22.50
C HIS A 70 4.04 29.29 23.12
N ARG A 71 3.91 29.43 24.45
CA ARG A 71 4.26 30.65 25.20
C ARG A 71 5.76 30.98 25.10
N GLN A 72 6.64 29.99 25.28
CA GLN A 72 8.08 30.17 25.14
C GLN A 72 8.47 30.58 23.71
N GLY A 73 7.95 29.90 22.68
CA GLY A 73 8.21 30.28 21.29
C GLY A 73 7.67 31.67 20.91
N SER A 74 6.56 32.09 21.53
CA SER A 74 6.00 33.44 21.35
C SER A 74 6.86 34.52 22.02
N GLN A 75 7.47 34.22 23.17
CA GLN A 75 8.39 35.13 23.87
C GLN A 75 9.72 35.29 23.11
N GLU A 76 10.34 34.20 22.64
CA GLU A 76 11.57 34.26 21.82
C GLU A 76 11.33 34.98 20.48
N THR A 77 10.19 34.75 19.83
CA THR A 77 9.85 35.47 18.59
C THR A 77 9.49 36.94 18.84
N ALA A 78 8.98 37.31 20.02
CA ALA A 78 8.75 38.71 20.40
C ALA A 78 10.07 39.45 20.63
N GLU A 79 11.09 38.80 21.19
CA GLU A 79 12.44 39.36 21.32
C GLU A 79 13.14 39.49 19.96
N ALA A 80 12.98 38.53 19.05
CA ALA A 80 13.50 38.60 17.69
C ALA A 80 12.76 39.62 16.78
N LYS A 81 11.46 39.88 17.04
CA LYS A 81 10.63 40.83 16.26
C LYS A 81 10.85 42.30 16.61
N LYS A 82 11.70 42.64 17.58
CA LYS A 82 12.12 44.04 17.84
C LYS A 82 12.84 44.71 16.65
N GLY A 83 13.15 43.97 15.56
CA GLY A 83 13.75 44.50 14.33
C GLY A 83 12.92 44.40 13.06
N ALA A 84 11.70 43.84 13.05
CA ALA A 84 10.93 43.71 11.80
C ALA A 84 9.40 43.80 11.99
N ARG A 85 8.78 44.67 11.19
CA ARG A 85 7.34 44.98 11.18
C ARG A 85 6.51 43.72 10.91
N SER A 86 5.58 43.41 11.82
CA SER A 86 4.75 42.18 11.78
C SER A 86 3.35 42.44 11.21
N THR A 87 2.88 41.55 10.35
CA THR A 87 1.46 41.38 9.97
C THR A 87 0.80 40.30 10.86
N PRO A 88 -0.50 40.39 11.18
CA PRO A 88 -1.15 39.50 12.15
C PRO A 88 -1.60 38.18 11.52
N GLN A 89 -1.33 37.06 12.21
CA GLN A 89 -1.84 35.73 11.86
C GLN A 89 -3.06 35.38 12.70
N THR A 90 -4.16 35.02 12.04
CA THR A 90 -5.43 34.57 12.63
C THR A 90 -5.45 33.05 12.80
N ASN A 91 -5.87 32.60 13.99
CA ASN A 91 -5.97 31.20 14.41
C ASN A 91 -7.22 30.49 13.85
N THR A 92 -7.04 29.31 13.26
CA THR A 92 -8.11 28.32 13.00
C THR A 92 -7.51 26.92 12.70
N PRO A 93 -7.77 25.88 13.53
CA PRO A 93 -7.65 24.46 13.18
C PRO A 93 -9.06 23.80 13.03
N PRO A 94 -9.26 22.66 12.33
CA PRO A 94 -8.36 21.51 12.12
C PRO A 94 -8.08 21.14 10.64
N THR A 95 -8.70 21.80 9.66
CA THR A 95 -8.50 21.55 8.21
C THR A 95 -7.11 21.98 7.71
N ARG A 96 -6.46 22.96 8.35
CA ARG A 96 -5.13 23.47 7.97
C ARG A 96 -3.97 22.56 8.42
N TYR A 97 -4.05 21.91 9.57
CA TYR A 97 -2.97 21.05 10.07
C TYR A 97 -2.80 19.77 9.25
N ALA A 98 -3.91 19.08 8.95
CA ALA A 98 -3.86 17.88 8.13
C ALA A 98 -3.34 18.15 6.71
N TRP A 99 -3.76 19.28 6.11
CA TRP A 99 -3.24 19.76 4.84
C TRP A 99 -1.75 20.11 4.93
N ALA A 100 -1.33 20.93 5.91
CA ALA A 100 0.07 21.31 6.09
C ALA A 100 0.96 20.10 6.34
N ARG A 101 0.49 19.09 7.09
CA ARG A 101 1.21 17.84 7.30
C ARG A 101 1.36 17.03 6.00
N ARG A 102 0.36 17.04 5.12
CA ARG A 102 0.45 16.45 3.78
C ARG A 102 1.48 17.21 2.92
N THR A 103 1.41 18.54 2.89
CA THR A 103 2.34 19.39 2.14
C THR A 103 3.80 19.19 2.60
N LEU A 104 4.04 19.10 3.90
CA LEU A 104 5.38 18.79 4.43
C LEU A 104 5.88 17.42 3.94
N LYS A 105 5.00 16.41 3.87
CA LYS A 105 5.36 15.09 3.34
C LYS A 105 5.66 15.14 1.85
N GLU A 106 4.91 15.93 1.08
CA GLU A 106 5.16 16.14 -0.35
C GLU A 106 6.51 16.85 -0.58
N GLU A 107 6.79 17.89 0.20
CA GLU A 107 8.04 18.64 0.16
C GLU A 107 9.25 17.75 0.51
N PHE A 108 9.14 16.92 1.55
CA PHE A 108 10.14 15.91 1.88
C PHE A 108 10.49 14.99 0.70
N TRP A 109 9.47 14.51 -0.02
CA TRP A 109 9.68 13.67 -1.20
C TRP A 109 10.27 14.45 -2.37
N ARG A 110 9.87 15.72 -2.55
CA ARG A 110 10.43 16.60 -3.57
C ARG A 110 11.92 16.85 -3.36
N GLN A 111 12.34 17.08 -2.12
CA GLN A 111 13.75 17.23 -1.77
C GLN A 111 14.54 15.96 -2.02
N PHE A 112 13.99 14.79 -1.66
CA PHE A 112 14.66 13.53 -1.96
C PHE A 112 14.78 13.27 -3.47
N GLN A 113 13.75 13.63 -4.24
CA GLN A 113 13.77 13.57 -5.70
C GLN A 113 14.85 14.47 -6.31
N SER A 114 14.99 15.71 -5.83
CA SER A 114 16.07 16.60 -6.27
C SER A 114 17.44 16.00 -5.94
N PHE A 115 17.63 15.55 -4.71
CA PHE A 115 18.88 14.91 -4.29
C PHE A 115 19.25 13.74 -5.22
N TRP A 116 18.29 12.88 -5.57
CA TRP A 116 18.55 11.78 -6.49
C TRP A 116 18.86 12.26 -7.91
N ALA A 117 18.11 13.22 -8.45
CA ALA A 117 18.37 13.77 -9.78
C ALA A 117 19.81 14.32 -9.88
N ASP A 118 20.27 14.99 -8.84
CA ASP A 118 21.59 15.61 -8.78
C ASP A 118 22.71 14.57 -8.57
N ASN A 119 22.46 13.55 -7.74
CA ASN A 119 23.51 12.64 -7.24
C ASN A 119 23.42 11.20 -7.78
N ALA A 120 22.46 10.87 -8.65
CA ALA A 120 22.30 9.52 -9.19
C ALA A 120 23.59 9.05 -9.90
N PRO A 121 24.15 7.87 -9.55
CA PRO A 121 25.31 7.33 -10.23
C PRO A 121 25.03 7.09 -11.72
N GLN A 122 26.06 7.22 -12.57
CA GLN A 122 25.92 7.12 -14.03
C GLN A 122 25.18 5.83 -14.45
N GLN A 123 25.55 4.69 -13.90
CA GLN A 123 24.91 3.42 -14.22
C GLN A 123 23.41 3.38 -13.86
N TYR A 124 22.99 4.05 -12.79
CA TYR A 124 21.57 4.19 -12.46
C TYR A 124 20.84 5.12 -13.44
N ARG A 125 21.52 6.15 -13.96
CA ARG A 125 20.99 7.03 -15.02
C ARG A 125 20.84 6.26 -16.34
N ASP A 126 21.85 5.50 -16.73
CA ASP A 126 21.85 4.67 -17.95
C ASP A 126 20.75 3.59 -17.89
N LEU A 127 20.54 3.02 -16.71
CA LEU A 127 19.45 2.11 -16.43
C LEU A 127 18.10 2.83 -16.24
N SER A 128 18.01 4.16 -16.27
CA SER A 128 16.76 4.90 -16.05
C SER A 128 16.05 4.52 -14.74
N ILE A 129 16.84 4.25 -13.68
CA ILE A 129 16.31 3.83 -12.38
C ILE A 129 15.90 5.08 -11.59
N GLY A 130 14.60 5.20 -11.33
CA GLY A 130 14.02 6.26 -10.49
C GLY A 130 14.07 5.95 -8.99
N LEU A 131 13.71 6.96 -8.20
CA LEU A 131 13.38 6.80 -6.78
C LEU A 131 12.04 6.08 -6.62
N ASP A 132 12.01 5.15 -5.69
CA ASP A 132 10.79 4.47 -5.25
C ASP A 132 10.54 4.78 -3.76
N LYS A 133 9.28 4.99 -3.39
CA LYS A 133 8.88 5.17 -2.00
C LYS A 133 8.98 3.88 -1.20
N ARG A 134 8.90 2.72 -1.88
CA ARG A 134 8.94 1.40 -1.28
C ARG A 134 9.65 0.42 -2.22
N PRO A 135 10.99 0.36 -2.18
CA PRO A 135 11.77 -0.54 -3.01
C PRO A 135 11.36 -1.99 -2.71
N HIS A 136 10.64 -2.61 -3.63
CA HIS A 136 10.09 -3.94 -3.47
C HIS A 136 11.20 -5.02 -3.48
N GLU A 137 12.35 -4.69 -4.04
CA GLU A 137 13.60 -5.48 -4.03
C GLU A 137 14.02 -5.91 -2.63
N LEU A 138 13.71 -5.13 -1.59
CA LEU A 138 14.09 -5.44 -0.22
C LEU A 138 13.40 -6.72 0.32
N SER A 139 12.39 -7.22 -0.37
CA SER A 139 11.76 -8.52 -0.09
C SER A 139 12.55 -9.73 -0.63
N LEU A 140 13.56 -9.49 -1.48
CA LEU A 140 14.37 -10.55 -2.07
C LEU A 140 15.25 -11.25 -1.03
N PRO A 141 15.56 -12.55 -1.20
CA PRO A 141 16.58 -13.21 -0.41
C PRO A 141 17.90 -12.43 -0.46
N ARG A 142 18.59 -12.31 0.68
CA ARG A 142 19.80 -11.46 0.82
C ARG A 142 20.86 -11.72 -0.26
N ALA A 143 21.10 -12.97 -0.63
CA ALA A 143 22.05 -13.33 -1.68
C ALA A 143 21.63 -12.80 -3.07
N THR A 144 20.34 -12.88 -3.37
CA THR A 144 19.75 -12.38 -4.63
C THR A 144 19.79 -10.86 -4.68
N LEU A 145 19.38 -10.21 -3.58
CA LEU A 145 19.44 -8.77 -3.43
C LEU A 145 20.87 -8.26 -3.64
N GLY A 146 21.87 -8.91 -3.03
CA GLY A 146 23.27 -8.48 -3.17
C GLY A 146 23.78 -8.52 -4.59
N ARG A 147 23.38 -9.54 -5.37
CA ARG A 147 23.77 -9.64 -6.79
C ARG A 147 23.07 -8.58 -7.65
N LEU A 148 21.79 -8.33 -7.40
CA LEU A 148 21.05 -7.27 -8.08
C LEU A 148 21.69 -5.89 -7.82
N LEU A 149 21.96 -5.58 -6.54
CA LEU A 149 22.55 -4.30 -6.16
C LEU A 149 23.97 -4.14 -6.68
N ALA A 150 24.78 -5.20 -6.67
CA ALA A 150 26.09 -5.21 -7.31
C ALA A 150 25.96 -4.92 -8.81
N ALA A 151 25.05 -5.59 -9.51
CA ALA A 151 24.84 -5.40 -10.94
C ALA A 151 24.31 -3.99 -11.28
N ARG A 152 23.44 -3.39 -10.46
CA ARG A 152 22.95 -2.00 -10.64
C ARG A 152 24.02 -0.95 -10.37
N SER A 153 24.84 -1.17 -9.34
CA SER A 153 25.90 -0.24 -8.95
C SER A 153 27.21 -0.43 -9.73
N GLY A 154 27.36 -1.56 -10.41
CA GLY A 154 28.61 -1.94 -11.08
C GLY A 154 29.76 -2.24 -10.12
N HIS A 155 29.46 -2.29 -8.82
CA HIS A 155 30.43 -2.57 -7.77
C HIS A 155 30.27 -4.01 -7.31
N GLY A 156 31.23 -4.83 -7.73
CA GLY A 156 31.28 -6.25 -7.44
C GLY A 156 32.44 -6.93 -8.14
N ASP A 157 32.41 -8.26 -8.18
CA ASP A 157 33.37 -9.09 -8.92
C ASP A 157 33.12 -8.98 -10.43
N PHE A 158 33.42 -7.80 -10.98
CA PHE A 158 33.25 -7.47 -12.40
C PHE A 158 34.56 -7.04 -13.04
N THR A 159 34.77 -7.42 -14.30
CA THR A 159 35.97 -7.10 -15.09
C THR A 159 36.26 -5.60 -15.06
N GLN A 160 35.28 -4.77 -15.46
CA GLN A 160 35.42 -3.31 -15.48
C GLN A 160 35.75 -2.71 -14.11
N TYR A 161 35.26 -3.31 -13.03
CA TYR A 161 35.56 -2.85 -11.68
C TYR A 161 37.01 -3.15 -11.32
N HIS A 162 37.46 -4.39 -11.52
CA HIS A 162 38.83 -4.81 -11.23
C HIS A 162 39.87 -4.09 -12.09
N GLU A 163 39.57 -3.83 -13.37
CA GLU A 163 40.42 -3.06 -14.27
C GLU A 163 40.53 -1.60 -13.80
N ARG A 164 39.41 -0.96 -13.44
CA ARG A 164 39.40 0.43 -12.97
C ARG A 164 40.22 0.63 -11.69
N PHE A 165 40.21 -0.36 -10.80
CA PHE A 165 40.91 -0.31 -9.52
C PHE A 165 42.27 -1.02 -9.52
N GLY A 166 42.71 -1.56 -10.66
CA GLY A 166 44.05 -2.18 -10.80
C GLY A 166 44.26 -3.42 -9.94
N HIS A 167 43.24 -4.26 -9.78
CA HIS A 167 43.36 -5.49 -8.97
C HIS A 167 44.05 -6.61 -9.76
N GLU A 168 45.34 -6.88 -9.46
CA GLU A 168 46.19 -7.83 -10.19
C GLU A 168 45.76 -9.31 -10.02
N ASP A 169 45.29 -9.70 -8.83
CA ASP A 169 44.89 -11.09 -8.53
C ASP A 169 43.44 -11.44 -8.94
N ALA A 170 42.74 -10.51 -9.58
CA ALA A 170 41.33 -10.67 -9.87
C ALA A 170 41.07 -11.59 -11.07
N LYS A 171 40.18 -12.56 -10.89
CA LYS A 171 39.70 -13.39 -12.00
C LYS A 171 38.70 -12.61 -12.85
N LEU A 172 39.19 -11.96 -13.91
CA LEU A 172 38.39 -11.13 -14.82
C LEU A 172 37.40 -11.95 -15.66
N GLU A 173 37.70 -13.23 -15.88
CA GLU A 173 36.89 -14.13 -16.68
C GLU A 173 36.22 -15.21 -15.83
N CYS A 174 35.09 -15.72 -16.30
CA CYS A 174 34.47 -16.90 -15.74
C CYS A 174 35.17 -18.19 -16.21
N SER A 175 34.79 -19.33 -15.65
CA SER A 175 35.34 -20.63 -16.06
C SER A 175 35.06 -21.04 -17.52
N TYR A 176 34.29 -20.24 -18.26
CA TYR A 176 34.02 -20.41 -19.69
C TYR A 176 34.73 -19.36 -20.55
N GLY A 177 35.71 -18.62 -19.99
CA GLY A 177 36.51 -17.63 -20.72
C GLY A 177 35.73 -16.37 -21.12
N ARG A 178 34.61 -16.07 -20.45
CA ARG A 178 33.81 -14.86 -20.72
C ARG A 178 34.07 -13.80 -19.65
N PRO A 179 34.15 -12.51 -20.00
CA PRO A 179 34.32 -11.45 -19.02
C PRO A 179 33.14 -11.39 -18.04
N LYS A 180 33.45 -11.12 -16.77
CA LYS A 180 32.47 -10.87 -15.71
C LYS A 180 31.90 -9.46 -15.83
N THR A 181 30.94 -9.26 -16.74
CA THR A 181 30.16 -8.02 -16.81
C THR A 181 29.10 -7.96 -15.70
N PRO A 182 28.51 -6.79 -15.41
CA PRO A 182 27.35 -6.68 -14.51
C PRO A 182 26.18 -7.62 -14.89
N HIS A 183 26.04 -7.91 -16.19
CA HIS A 183 25.02 -8.81 -16.74
C HIS A 183 25.43 -10.29 -16.68
N HIS A 184 26.71 -10.59 -16.42
CA HIS A 184 27.30 -11.93 -16.47
C HIS A 184 26.58 -12.98 -15.65
N PHE A 185 26.13 -12.55 -14.47
CA PHE A 185 25.41 -13.40 -13.55
C PHE A 185 24.17 -14.06 -14.20
N TYR A 186 23.50 -13.35 -15.11
CA TYR A 186 22.22 -13.76 -15.68
C TYR A 186 22.35 -14.74 -16.85
N TYR A 187 23.48 -14.76 -17.55
CA TYR A 187 23.70 -15.65 -18.70
C TYR A 187 24.74 -16.76 -18.47
N CYS A 188 25.57 -16.68 -17.43
CA CYS A 188 26.57 -17.70 -17.13
C CYS A 188 25.94 -18.93 -16.45
N GLN A 189 26.12 -20.12 -17.01
CA GLN A 189 25.49 -21.36 -16.52
C GLN A 189 25.84 -21.68 -15.06
N LYS A 190 27.07 -21.40 -14.61
CA LYS A 190 27.47 -21.55 -13.20
C LYS A 190 26.90 -20.43 -12.30
N GLY A 191 26.82 -19.21 -12.80
CA GLY A 191 26.15 -18.10 -12.12
C GLY A 191 24.68 -18.39 -11.88
N HIS A 192 23.97 -18.81 -12.92
CA HIS A 192 22.55 -19.18 -12.88
C HIS A 192 22.26 -20.32 -11.87
N LYS A 193 23.12 -21.35 -11.81
CA LYS A 193 23.00 -22.43 -10.80
C LYS A 193 23.22 -21.97 -9.36
N ALA A 194 24.04 -20.92 -9.15
CA ALA A 194 24.39 -20.41 -7.82
C ALA A 194 23.34 -19.48 -7.20
N SER A 195 22.21 -19.21 -7.86
CA SER A 195 21.01 -18.63 -7.24
C SER A 195 19.78 -19.11 -8.02
N PRO A 196 19.09 -20.15 -7.55
CA PRO A 196 17.84 -20.64 -8.13
C PRO A 196 16.72 -19.62 -7.87
N GLN A 197 16.76 -18.53 -8.62
CA GLN A 197 15.69 -17.57 -8.78
C GLN A 197 15.51 -17.35 -10.27
N PRO A 198 14.32 -16.95 -10.70
CA PRO A 198 13.83 -17.43 -11.96
C PRO A 198 13.80 -16.27 -12.95
N TRP A 199 14.99 -15.88 -13.35
CA TRP A 199 15.19 -14.74 -14.24
C TRP A 199 14.69 -15.03 -15.67
N GLY A 200 14.34 -16.28 -15.98
CA GLY A 200 13.69 -16.69 -17.22
C GLY A 200 14.45 -16.24 -18.47
N SER A 201 13.77 -16.21 -19.61
CA SER A 201 14.26 -15.70 -20.89
C SER A 201 14.17 -14.17 -21.02
N ARG A 202 14.19 -13.42 -19.90
CA ARG A 202 14.10 -11.95 -19.92
C ARG A 202 15.40 -11.31 -20.40
N GLN A 203 15.29 -10.15 -21.05
CA GLN A 203 16.45 -9.30 -21.28
C GLN A 203 16.98 -8.78 -19.94
N VAL A 204 18.30 -8.82 -19.77
CA VAL A 204 18.94 -8.49 -18.50
C VAL A 204 18.68 -7.04 -18.09
N ASP A 205 18.58 -6.14 -19.06
CA ASP A 205 18.24 -4.73 -18.81
C ASP A 205 16.89 -4.57 -18.11
N GLU A 206 15.88 -5.36 -18.47
CA GLU A 206 14.57 -5.31 -17.79
C GLU A 206 14.66 -5.76 -16.33
N ILE A 207 15.52 -6.73 -16.03
CA ILE A 207 15.75 -7.21 -14.66
C ILE A 207 16.42 -6.13 -13.82
N LEU A 208 17.42 -5.45 -14.39
CA LEU A 208 18.12 -4.37 -13.70
C LEU A 208 17.23 -3.14 -13.50
N ARG A 209 16.30 -2.87 -14.41
CA ARG A 209 15.37 -1.73 -14.40
C ARG A 209 14.15 -1.89 -13.51
N SER A 210 13.68 -3.12 -13.29
CA SER A 210 12.35 -3.31 -12.70
C SER A 210 12.29 -2.89 -11.23
N ASN A 211 11.50 -1.84 -10.93
CA ASN A 211 11.04 -1.49 -9.58
C ASN A 211 9.87 -2.39 -9.11
N ASN A 212 9.26 -3.13 -10.02
CA ASN A 212 8.15 -4.02 -9.73
C ASN A 212 8.66 -5.43 -9.45
N TYR A 213 9.06 -5.71 -8.21
CA TYR A 213 9.44 -7.06 -7.77
C TYR A 213 8.28 -7.94 -7.27
N TYR A 214 7.03 -7.59 -7.60
CA TYR A 214 5.92 -8.55 -7.56
C TYR A 214 5.74 -9.23 -8.92
N TYR A 215 6.80 -9.89 -9.39
CA TYR A 215 6.63 -10.95 -10.38
C TYR A 215 6.69 -12.27 -9.64
N TYR A 216 5.52 -12.77 -9.25
CA TYR A 216 5.37 -14.18 -8.96
C TYR A 216 5.89 -14.95 -10.18
N TYR A 217 7.06 -15.57 -10.05
CA TYR A 217 7.51 -16.48 -11.08
C TYR A 217 6.70 -17.75 -10.98
N TYR A 218 5.93 -17.97 -12.02
CA TYR A 218 5.14 -19.17 -12.18
C TYR A 218 5.99 -20.16 -12.97
N PRO A 219 6.36 -21.32 -12.40
CA PRO A 219 7.20 -22.31 -13.07
C PRO A 219 6.60 -22.66 -14.43
N GLN A 220 7.35 -22.57 -15.51
CA GLN A 220 6.80 -22.96 -16.80
C GLN A 220 6.58 -24.48 -16.88
N PRO A 221 5.56 -24.93 -17.62
CA PRO A 221 4.50 -24.15 -18.26
C PRO A 221 3.34 -23.85 -17.26
N SER A 222 3.04 -22.57 -17.00
CA SER A 222 1.98 -22.18 -16.07
C SER A 222 1.02 -21.16 -16.66
N LEU A 223 -0.24 -21.26 -16.22
CA LEU A 223 -1.30 -20.32 -16.51
C LEU A 223 -1.50 -19.38 -15.33
N VAL A 224 -1.72 -18.09 -15.60
CA VAL A 224 -1.94 -17.08 -14.56
C VAL A 224 -3.24 -16.36 -14.86
N VAL A 225 -4.13 -16.26 -13.87
CA VAL A 225 -5.38 -15.52 -13.95
C VAL A 225 -5.38 -14.47 -12.85
N TYR A 226 -5.58 -13.22 -13.23
CA TYR A 226 -5.81 -12.10 -12.34
C TYR A 226 -7.30 -11.83 -12.25
N THR A 227 -7.80 -11.53 -11.06
CA THR A 227 -9.23 -11.34 -10.81
C THR A 227 -9.44 -10.18 -9.86
N ASP A 228 -10.47 -9.39 -10.10
CA ASP A 228 -10.83 -8.25 -9.25
C ASP A 228 -12.36 -8.06 -9.15
N GLY A 229 -12.79 -7.36 -8.11
CA GLY A 229 -14.17 -6.97 -7.84
C GLY A 229 -14.31 -5.46 -7.68
N SER A 230 -15.25 -4.86 -8.41
CA SER A 230 -15.51 -3.42 -8.36
C SER A 230 -16.95 -3.11 -7.98
N LYS A 231 -17.19 -1.94 -7.39
CA LYS A 231 -18.54 -1.44 -7.10
C LYS A 231 -18.53 0.08 -7.05
N GLU A 232 -19.45 0.69 -7.78
CA GLU A 232 -19.68 2.13 -7.72
C GLU A 232 -20.37 2.52 -6.41
N LYS A 233 -20.06 3.72 -5.87
CA LYS A 233 -20.47 4.15 -4.53
C LYS A 233 -21.99 4.13 -4.28
N GLU A 234 -22.79 4.32 -5.32
CA GLU A 234 -24.25 4.41 -5.24
C GLU A 234 -24.95 3.20 -5.87
N SER A 235 -24.19 2.30 -6.50
CA SER A 235 -24.74 1.14 -7.17
C SER A 235 -25.03 -0.01 -6.19
N THR A 236 -26.16 -0.67 -6.39
CA THR A 236 -26.47 -1.94 -5.72
C THR A 236 -25.84 -3.14 -6.41
N ALA A 237 -25.27 -2.95 -7.61
CA ALA A 237 -24.57 -3.97 -8.38
C ALA A 237 -23.05 -3.83 -8.24
N ALA A 238 -22.38 -4.96 -8.07
CA ALA A 238 -20.94 -5.07 -8.19
C ALA A 238 -20.58 -5.63 -9.57
N GLY A 239 -19.34 -5.44 -10.01
CA GLY A 239 -18.78 -6.04 -11.21
C GLY A 239 -17.64 -6.98 -10.84
N ALA A 240 -17.61 -8.15 -11.45
CA ALA A 240 -16.50 -9.09 -11.36
C ALA A 240 -15.73 -9.09 -12.67
N GLY A 241 -14.40 -9.04 -12.61
CA GLY A 241 -13.52 -9.02 -13.78
C GLY A 241 -12.38 -10.02 -13.64
N TRP A 242 -11.97 -10.63 -14.76
CA TRP A 242 -10.82 -11.54 -14.80
C TRP A 242 -10.05 -11.45 -16.11
N VAL A 243 -8.75 -11.71 -16.03
CA VAL A 243 -7.84 -11.75 -17.18
C VAL A 243 -6.84 -12.88 -17.00
N GLY A 244 -6.57 -13.65 -18.04
CA GLY A 244 -5.61 -14.74 -18.01
C GLY A 244 -4.49 -14.60 -19.03
N TYR A 245 -3.29 -14.97 -18.60
CA TYR A 245 -2.05 -14.87 -19.35
C TYR A 245 -1.33 -16.22 -19.41
N TRP A 246 -0.75 -16.52 -20.56
CA TRP A 246 0.07 -17.72 -20.77
C TRP A 246 1.57 -17.41 -20.61
N GLY A 247 2.23 -18.17 -19.74
CA GLY A 247 3.69 -18.18 -19.61
C GLY A 247 4.31 -16.84 -19.18
N THR A 248 5.64 -16.73 -19.30
CA THR A 248 6.39 -15.52 -18.90
C THR A 248 6.25 -14.35 -19.87
N ASN A 249 5.79 -14.61 -21.10
CA ASN A 249 5.69 -13.62 -22.18
C ASN A 249 4.36 -12.83 -22.13
N ARG A 250 3.57 -12.96 -21.05
CA ARG A 250 2.31 -12.22 -20.84
C ARG A 250 1.38 -12.24 -22.05
N ILE A 251 1.29 -13.38 -22.75
CA ILE A 251 0.33 -13.49 -23.85
C ILE A 251 -1.06 -13.55 -23.23
N LYS A 252 -1.87 -12.49 -23.36
CA LYS A 252 -3.28 -12.47 -22.92
C LYS A 252 -4.02 -13.55 -23.71
N ILE A 253 -4.64 -14.50 -23.02
CA ILE A 253 -5.35 -15.63 -23.63
C ILE A 253 -6.85 -15.65 -23.33
N LEU A 254 -7.27 -14.93 -22.31
CA LEU A 254 -8.66 -14.79 -21.92
C LEU A 254 -8.84 -13.49 -21.15
N SER A 255 -10.02 -12.91 -21.26
CA SER A 255 -10.56 -11.98 -20.29
C SER A 255 -12.08 -12.08 -20.28
N GLY A 256 -12.68 -11.49 -19.27
CA GLY A 256 -14.11 -11.38 -19.19
C GLY A 256 -14.55 -10.63 -17.95
N HIS A 257 -15.79 -10.24 -17.96
CA HIS A 257 -16.42 -9.54 -16.85
C HIS A 257 -17.90 -9.91 -16.78
N THR A 258 -18.51 -9.67 -15.62
CA THR A 258 -19.95 -9.88 -15.45
C THR A 258 -20.52 -8.94 -14.40
N LYS A 259 -21.79 -8.59 -14.57
CA LYS A 259 -22.56 -7.79 -13.61
C LYS A 259 -23.16 -8.66 -12.54
N LEU A 260 -22.98 -8.26 -11.30
CA LEU A 260 -23.44 -8.96 -10.11
C LEU A 260 -24.42 -8.07 -9.33
N PRO A 261 -25.72 -8.11 -9.68
CA PRO A 261 -26.73 -7.30 -9.02
C PRO A 261 -26.93 -7.76 -7.58
N ASN A 262 -27.13 -6.80 -6.67
CA ASN A 262 -27.38 -7.05 -5.23
C ASN A 262 -26.28 -7.86 -4.54
N GLN A 263 -25.03 -7.68 -4.97
CA GLN A 263 -23.84 -8.30 -4.39
C GLN A 263 -22.90 -7.23 -3.83
N GLU A 264 -22.07 -7.59 -2.86
CA GLU A 264 -21.01 -6.73 -2.35
C GLU A 264 -19.69 -6.94 -3.11
N ILE A 265 -18.75 -6.00 -2.97
CA ILE A 265 -17.41 -6.09 -3.60
C ILE A 265 -16.75 -7.43 -3.28
N PHE A 266 -16.83 -7.85 -2.01
CA PHE A 266 -16.29 -9.13 -1.56
C PHE A 266 -16.92 -10.34 -2.26
N ASP A 267 -18.24 -10.30 -2.50
CA ASP A 267 -18.93 -11.35 -3.26
C ASP A 267 -18.47 -11.34 -4.73
N ALA A 268 -18.18 -10.15 -5.29
CA ALA A 268 -17.70 -9.99 -6.64
C ALA A 268 -16.28 -10.52 -6.85
N GLU A 269 -15.36 -10.29 -5.92
CA GLU A 269 -14.02 -10.87 -5.95
C GLU A 269 -14.05 -12.41 -5.92
N ALA A 270 -14.87 -12.99 -5.03
CA ALA A 270 -15.05 -14.44 -4.95
C ALA A 270 -15.60 -15.01 -6.27
N ARG A 271 -16.56 -14.30 -6.87
CA ARG A 271 -17.17 -14.68 -8.14
C ARG A 271 -16.18 -14.53 -9.30
N ALA A 272 -15.36 -13.48 -9.31
CA ALA A 272 -14.30 -13.25 -10.28
C ALA A 272 -13.28 -14.40 -10.24
N ALA A 273 -12.85 -14.83 -9.05
CA ALA A 273 -11.96 -15.99 -8.88
C ALA A 273 -12.56 -17.28 -9.48
N LEU A 274 -13.84 -17.56 -9.20
CA LEU A 274 -14.54 -18.73 -9.74
C LEU A 274 -14.68 -18.69 -11.26
N LEU A 275 -15.15 -17.56 -11.82
CA LEU A 275 -15.36 -17.41 -13.25
C LEU A 275 -14.04 -17.35 -14.02
N GLY A 276 -13.01 -16.72 -13.45
CA GLY A 276 -11.65 -16.73 -13.96
C GLY A 276 -11.09 -18.15 -14.08
N LEU A 277 -11.23 -18.96 -13.02
CA LEU A 277 -10.83 -20.37 -13.05
C LEU A 277 -11.63 -21.17 -14.09
N GLN A 278 -12.95 -20.98 -14.16
CA GLN A 278 -13.79 -21.66 -15.15
C GLN A 278 -13.42 -21.30 -16.59
N THR A 279 -13.10 -20.04 -16.84
CA THR A 279 -12.72 -19.54 -18.18
C THR A 279 -11.35 -20.08 -18.58
N ALA A 280 -10.41 -20.12 -17.62
CA ALA A 280 -9.12 -20.77 -17.80
C ALA A 280 -9.24 -22.26 -18.16
N LEU A 281 -10.14 -22.98 -17.49
CA LEU A 281 -10.41 -24.40 -17.76
C LEU A 281 -11.10 -24.67 -19.11
N LYS A 282 -11.63 -23.65 -19.80
CA LYS A 282 -12.19 -23.79 -21.16
C LYS A 282 -11.15 -23.57 -22.26
N ASN A 283 -9.98 -22.99 -21.95
CA ASN A 283 -8.99 -22.61 -22.95
C ASN A 283 -8.02 -23.75 -23.27
N HIS A 284 -7.95 -24.23 -24.51
CA HIS A 284 -7.09 -25.38 -24.92
C HIS A 284 -5.63 -25.32 -24.44
N ARG A 285 -5.06 -24.14 -24.20
CA ARG A 285 -3.70 -24.00 -23.65
C ARG A 285 -3.57 -24.59 -22.23
N PHE A 286 -4.66 -24.80 -21.49
CA PHE A 286 -4.61 -25.42 -20.16
C PHE A 286 -4.09 -26.87 -20.20
N TRP A 287 -4.21 -27.59 -21.32
CA TRP A 287 -3.67 -28.96 -21.46
C TRP A 287 -2.15 -28.99 -21.35
N HIS A 288 -1.50 -27.88 -21.67
CA HIS A 288 -0.05 -27.72 -21.62
C HIS A 288 0.44 -27.13 -20.30
N ALA A 289 -0.45 -26.74 -19.37
CA ALA A 289 -0.07 -26.13 -18.10
C ALA A 289 0.11 -27.18 -16.99
N THR A 290 1.22 -27.09 -16.27
CA THR A 290 1.44 -27.82 -15.02
C THR A 290 0.68 -27.16 -13.88
N ASN A 291 0.91 -25.87 -13.61
CA ASN A 291 0.23 -25.13 -12.54
C ASN A 291 -0.67 -24.03 -13.09
N LEU A 292 -1.68 -23.67 -12.30
CA LEU A 292 -2.56 -22.53 -12.54
C LEU A 292 -2.53 -21.61 -11.33
N TYR A 293 -2.31 -20.32 -11.56
CA TYR A 293 -2.23 -19.32 -10.51
C TYR A 293 -3.41 -18.37 -10.57
N ILE A 294 -4.11 -18.21 -9.45
CA ILE A 294 -5.20 -17.24 -9.29
C ILE A 294 -4.68 -16.10 -8.43
N CYS A 295 -4.71 -14.88 -8.95
CA CYS A 295 -4.12 -13.70 -8.35
C CYS A 295 -5.19 -12.64 -8.08
N LEU A 296 -5.25 -12.16 -6.84
CA LEU A 296 -6.20 -11.15 -6.40
C LEU A 296 -5.59 -10.32 -5.27
N ASP A 297 -6.08 -9.10 -5.09
CA ASP A 297 -5.53 -8.12 -4.16
C ASP A 297 -6.25 -8.02 -2.81
N ASN A 298 -7.36 -8.71 -2.67
CA ASN A 298 -8.03 -8.86 -1.39
C ASN A 298 -7.50 -10.07 -0.60
N LEU A 299 -6.80 -9.78 0.49
CA LEU A 299 -6.21 -10.78 1.36
C LEU A 299 -7.26 -11.69 2.03
N GLU A 300 -8.43 -11.16 2.37
CA GLU A 300 -9.52 -11.94 2.99
C GLU A 300 -10.06 -12.97 1.98
N ALA A 301 -10.28 -12.57 0.73
CA ALA A 301 -10.72 -13.49 -0.32
C ALA A 301 -9.67 -14.58 -0.59
N VAL A 302 -8.38 -14.26 -0.58
CA VAL A 302 -7.29 -15.26 -0.68
C VAL A 302 -7.38 -16.28 0.45
N GLN A 303 -7.54 -15.82 1.70
CA GLN A 303 -7.66 -16.70 2.86
C GLN A 303 -8.87 -17.62 2.77
N GLN A 304 -10.02 -17.12 2.27
CA GLN A 304 -11.22 -17.94 2.11
C GLN A 304 -11.12 -18.96 0.97
N LEU A 305 -10.45 -18.61 -0.14
CA LEU A 305 -10.21 -19.53 -1.25
C LEU A 305 -9.30 -20.69 -0.84
N GLN A 306 -8.30 -20.44 0.01
CA GLN A 306 -7.34 -21.45 0.46
C GLN A 306 -7.78 -22.21 1.73
N GLY A 307 -8.58 -21.57 2.59
CA GLY A 307 -8.97 -22.07 3.89
C GLY A 307 -10.38 -22.65 3.94
N GLN A 308 -11.02 -22.59 5.11
CA GLN A 308 -12.43 -22.96 5.28
C GLN A 308 -13.32 -21.75 4.96
N PRO A 309 -14.19 -21.83 3.93
CA PRO A 309 -15.06 -20.72 3.56
C PRO A 309 -16.04 -20.36 4.67
N ARG A 310 -16.25 -19.05 4.91
CA ARG A 310 -17.16 -18.51 5.94
C ARG A 310 -18.00 -17.37 5.36
N GLY A 311 -19.13 -17.05 6.00
CA GLY A 311 -19.96 -15.91 5.58
C GLY A 311 -20.85 -16.18 4.37
N SER A 312 -21.33 -15.12 3.71
CA SER A 312 -22.40 -15.18 2.70
C SER A 312 -21.98 -15.79 1.36
N SER A 313 -20.70 -15.66 0.98
CA SER A 313 -20.17 -16.13 -0.31
C SER A 313 -19.63 -17.56 -0.25
N GLN A 314 -19.96 -18.32 0.81
CA GLN A 314 -19.41 -19.65 1.09
C GLN A 314 -19.59 -20.64 -0.07
N SER A 315 -20.74 -20.60 -0.74
CA SER A 315 -21.04 -21.47 -1.88
C SER A 315 -20.14 -21.20 -3.08
N VAL A 316 -19.77 -19.93 -3.32
CA VAL A 316 -18.86 -19.53 -4.41
C VAL A 316 -17.45 -20.01 -4.13
N PHE A 317 -16.96 -19.83 -2.90
CA PHE A 317 -15.66 -20.34 -2.48
C PHE A 317 -15.58 -21.87 -2.53
N ARG A 318 -16.63 -22.59 -2.09
CA ARG A 318 -16.69 -24.06 -2.23
C ARG A 318 -16.66 -24.49 -3.70
N GLY A 319 -17.45 -23.84 -4.56
CA GLY A 319 -17.45 -24.11 -6.00
C GLY A 319 -16.08 -23.85 -6.64
N PHE A 320 -15.34 -22.84 -6.17
CA PHE A 320 -13.96 -22.62 -6.59
C PHE A 320 -13.05 -23.76 -6.12
N GLN A 321 -13.12 -24.13 -4.84
CA GLN A 321 -12.29 -25.19 -4.25
C GLN A 321 -12.54 -26.55 -4.91
N GLU A 322 -13.79 -26.88 -5.22
CA GLU A 322 -14.16 -28.09 -5.96
C GLU A 322 -13.50 -28.12 -7.34
N LYS A 323 -13.58 -27.01 -8.10
CA LYS A 323 -12.92 -26.90 -9.41
C LYS A 323 -11.40 -26.89 -9.31
N ALA A 324 -10.85 -26.26 -8.28
CA ALA A 324 -9.42 -26.22 -8.03
C ALA A 324 -8.87 -27.60 -7.68
N ARG A 325 -9.61 -28.42 -6.92
CA ARG A 325 -9.27 -29.82 -6.64
C ARG A 325 -9.39 -30.71 -7.86
N ALA A 326 -10.41 -30.46 -8.70
CA ALA A 326 -10.57 -31.19 -9.95
C ALA A 326 -9.43 -30.94 -10.96
N TRP A 327 -8.62 -29.88 -10.79
CA TRP A 327 -7.49 -29.52 -11.65
C TRP A 327 -6.57 -30.70 -11.99
N THR A 328 -6.25 -31.54 -11.01
CA THR A 328 -5.34 -32.69 -11.18
C THR A 328 -5.92 -33.76 -12.09
N ASN A 329 -7.25 -33.82 -12.21
CA ASN A 329 -7.97 -34.86 -12.95
C ASN A 329 -8.26 -34.46 -14.41
N TYR A 330 -7.99 -33.20 -14.78
CA TYR A 330 -8.20 -32.75 -16.16
C TYR A 330 -7.17 -33.37 -17.12
N PRO A 331 -7.53 -33.66 -18.39
CA PRO A 331 -6.59 -34.16 -19.39
C PRO A 331 -5.39 -33.21 -19.58
N ARG A 332 -4.22 -33.78 -19.89
CA ARG A 332 -2.99 -33.05 -20.18
C ARG A 332 -2.38 -33.52 -21.50
N ALA A 333 -1.60 -32.64 -22.12
CA ALA A 333 -0.80 -32.99 -23.27
C ALA A 333 0.25 -34.07 -22.89
N PRO A 334 0.65 -34.93 -23.84
CA PRO A 334 1.67 -35.96 -23.59
C PRO A 334 2.94 -35.36 -22.97
N GLY A 335 3.43 -35.97 -21.88
CA GLY A 335 4.63 -35.53 -21.17
C GLY A 335 4.44 -34.39 -20.15
N VAL A 336 3.23 -33.83 -20.00
CA VAL A 336 2.94 -32.79 -19.00
C VAL A 336 2.32 -33.42 -17.75
N GLN A 337 3.02 -33.28 -16.61
CA GLN A 337 2.50 -33.70 -15.31
C GLN A 337 1.53 -32.65 -14.74
N PRO A 338 0.39 -33.05 -14.16
CA PRO A 338 -0.54 -32.13 -13.53
C PRO A 338 0.03 -31.61 -12.20
N GLY A 339 0.13 -30.29 -12.08
CA GLY A 339 0.48 -29.59 -10.84
C GLY A 339 -0.76 -29.21 -10.04
N THR A 340 -0.77 -28.01 -9.46
CA THR A 340 -1.86 -27.53 -8.58
C THR A 340 -2.40 -26.17 -9.01
N VAL A 341 -3.62 -25.86 -8.57
CA VAL A 341 -4.15 -24.49 -8.56
C VAL A 341 -3.63 -23.79 -7.31
N GLN A 342 -2.92 -22.69 -7.48
CA GLN A 342 -2.38 -21.89 -6.38
C GLN A 342 -3.00 -20.50 -6.37
N VAL A 343 -3.55 -20.12 -5.22
CA VAL A 343 -4.04 -18.76 -5.00
C VAL A 343 -2.90 -17.90 -4.46
N LYS A 344 -2.69 -16.70 -5.01
CA LYS A 344 -1.66 -15.75 -4.61
C LYS A 344 -2.29 -14.38 -4.38
N TRP A 345 -1.90 -13.76 -3.28
CA TRP A 345 -2.22 -12.36 -3.04
C TRP A 345 -1.31 -11.47 -3.89
N VAL A 346 -1.83 -10.41 -4.52
CA VAL A 346 -1.03 -9.39 -5.23
C VAL A 346 -1.37 -8.00 -4.67
N PRO A 347 -0.44 -7.05 -4.59
CA PRO A 347 -0.79 -5.71 -4.12
C PRO A 347 -1.57 -4.93 -5.19
N GLY A 348 -2.74 -4.42 -4.82
CA GLY A 348 -3.58 -3.58 -5.68
C GLY A 348 -2.98 -2.22 -5.99
N HIS A 349 -3.26 -1.68 -7.19
CA HIS A 349 -2.83 -0.36 -7.68
C HIS A 349 -1.31 -0.09 -7.62
N THR A 350 -0.50 -1.12 -7.83
CA THR A 350 0.98 -1.03 -7.84
C THR A 350 1.60 -1.13 -9.22
N GLY A 351 0.82 -1.00 -10.30
CA GLY A 351 1.33 -1.13 -11.68
C GLY A 351 1.55 -2.58 -12.11
N ILE A 352 0.85 -3.54 -11.48
CA ILE A 352 0.82 -4.94 -11.93
C ILE A 352 -0.19 -5.01 -13.06
N GLU A 353 0.31 -5.04 -14.30
CA GLU A 353 -0.50 -5.04 -15.53
C GLU A 353 -1.69 -6.02 -15.48
N GLY A 354 -1.49 -7.24 -14.99
CA GLY A 354 -2.57 -8.22 -14.88
C GLY A 354 -3.67 -7.83 -13.89
N ASN A 355 -3.29 -7.26 -12.74
CA ASN A 355 -4.24 -6.78 -11.73
C ASN A 355 -4.96 -5.52 -12.20
N ASP A 356 -4.22 -4.58 -12.79
CA ASP A 356 -4.78 -3.34 -13.32
C ASP A 356 -5.76 -3.61 -14.47
N GLU A 357 -5.50 -4.62 -15.30
CA GLU A 357 -6.42 -5.04 -16.34
C GLU A 357 -7.65 -5.76 -15.77
N ALA A 358 -7.48 -6.58 -14.73
CA ALA A 358 -8.62 -7.21 -14.04
C ALA A 358 -9.53 -6.16 -13.39
N ASP A 359 -8.98 -5.09 -12.81
CA ASP A 359 -9.73 -3.93 -12.27
C ASP A 359 -10.52 -3.20 -13.37
N LYS A 360 -9.92 -2.99 -14.56
CA LYS A 360 -10.65 -2.45 -15.71
C LYS A 360 -11.81 -3.35 -16.13
N GLU A 361 -11.59 -4.66 -16.22
CA GLU A 361 -12.65 -5.63 -16.52
C GLU A 361 -13.75 -5.60 -15.44
N ALA A 362 -13.39 -5.51 -14.16
CA ALA A 362 -14.36 -5.44 -13.06
C ALA A 362 -15.21 -4.17 -13.11
N LYS A 363 -14.62 -3.03 -13.48
CA LYS A 363 -15.33 -1.77 -13.73
C LYS A 363 -16.27 -1.87 -14.93
N MET A 364 -15.84 -2.50 -16.03
CA MET A 364 -16.74 -2.80 -17.16
C MET A 364 -17.88 -3.72 -16.72
N GLY A 365 -17.62 -4.70 -15.84
CA GLY A 365 -18.62 -5.57 -15.24
C GLY A 365 -19.71 -4.84 -14.47
N CYS A 366 -19.42 -3.67 -13.87
CA CYS A 366 -20.45 -2.86 -13.20
C CYS A 366 -21.49 -2.31 -14.21
N GLN A 367 -21.04 -2.04 -15.44
CA GLN A 367 -21.80 -1.40 -16.51
C GLN A 367 -22.40 -2.42 -17.50
N ALA A 368 -21.94 -3.68 -17.46
CA ALA A 368 -22.38 -4.73 -18.36
C ALA A 368 -23.91 -5.00 -18.28
N PRO A 369 -24.53 -5.40 -19.39
CA PRO A 369 -25.94 -5.81 -19.40
C PRO A 369 -26.15 -7.07 -18.53
N LEU A 370 -27.35 -7.19 -17.95
CA LEU A 370 -27.73 -8.36 -17.16
C LEU A 370 -28.06 -9.52 -18.11
N GLU A 371 -27.20 -10.55 -18.13
CA GLU A 371 -27.39 -11.73 -19.00
C GLU A 371 -28.41 -12.75 -18.46
N GLN A 372 -28.80 -12.66 -17.18
CA GLN A 372 -29.74 -13.58 -16.51
C GLN A 372 -30.59 -12.84 -15.45
N PRO A 373 -31.75 -13.36 -15.04
CA PRO A 373 -32.48 -12.80 -13.91
C PRO A 373 -31.55 -12.74 -12.67
N PRO A 374 -31.60 -11.63 -11.90
CA PRO A 374 -30.64 -11.40 -10.84
C PRO A 374 -30.74 -12.51 -9.78
N PRO A 375 -29.62 -13.10 -9.33
CA PRO A 375 -29.65 -13.98 -8.18
C PRO A 375 -30.19 -13.24 -6.94
N PRO A 376 -30.76 -13.97 -5.97
CA PRO A 376 -31.18 -13.35 -4.71
C PRO A 376 -30.01 -12.60 -4.07
N ALA A 377 -30.32 -11.48 -3.41
CA ALA A 377 -29.32 -10.64 -2.77
C ALA A 377 -28.46 -11.44 -1.79
N SER A 378 -27.15 -11.17 -1.75
CA SER A 378 -26.31 -11.80 -0.73
C SER A 378 -26.77 -11.37 0.67
N ILE A 379 -26.57 -12.24 1.67
CA ILE A 379 -26.90 -11.88 3.06
C ILE A 379 -26.17 -10.59 3.47
N ALA A 380 -24.95 -10.37 2.97
CA ALA A 380 -24.20 -9.14 3.20
C ALA A 380 -24.89 -7.93 2.56
N ALA A 381 -25.30 -8.03 1.28
CA ALA A 381 -26.03 -6.97 0.59
C ALA A 381 -27.38 -6.66 1.25
N ALA A 382 -28.13 -7.69 1.65
CA ALA A 382 -29.40 -7.55 2.36
C ALA A 382 -29.20 -6.85 3.72
N LYS A 383 -28.18 -7.25 4.49
CA LYS A 383 -27.82 -6.58 5.76
C LYS A 383 -27.44 -5.11 5.55
N ARG A 384 -26.66 -4.78 4.51
CA ARG A 384 -26.32 -3.39 4.19
C ARG A 384 -27.55 -2.58 3.76
N ALA A 385 -28.43 -3.17 2.97
CA ALA A 385 -29.68 -2.51 2.55
C ALA A 385 -30.58 -2.22 3.76
N ALA A 386 -30.79 -3.22 4.63
CA ALA A 386 -31.53 -3.04 5.89
C ALA A 386 -30.88 -1.97 6.77
N TRP A 387 -29.55 -1.98 6.89
CA TRP A 387 -28.81 -0.97 7.64
C TRP A 387 -28.96 0.44 7.04
N ARG A 388 -28.96 0.57 5.71
CA ARG A 388 -29.16 1.84 5.01
C ARG A 388 -30.54 2.41 5.30
N VAL A 389 -31.58 1.58 5.17
CA VAL A 389 -32.96 1.96 5.48
C VAL A 389 -33.07 2.35 6.94
N HIS A 390 -32.56 1.52 7.86
CA HIS A 390 -32.51 1.83 9.29
C HIS A 390 -31.85 3.19 9.56
N TRP A 391 -30.68 3.46 8.97
CA TRP A 391 -29.95 4.71 9.19
C TRP A 391 -30.63 5.92 8.55
N GLN A 392 -31.29 5.75 7.40
CA GLN A 392 -32.11 6.80 6.79
C GLN A 392 -33.28 7.18 7.72
N HIS A 393 -34.03 6.19 8.20
CA HIS A 393 -35.12 6.43 9.15
C HIS A 393 -34.63 7.01 10.47
N PHE A 394 -33.48 6.55 10.98
CA PHE A 394 -32.91 7.07 12.23
C PHE A 394 -32.40 8.51 12.08
N THR A 395 -31.81 8.85 10.94
CA THR A 395 -31.41 10.22 10.60
C THR A 395 -32.64 11.13 10.52
N GLN A 396 -33.71 10.68 9.85
CA GLN A 396 -34.96 11.43 9.74
C GLN A 396 -35.61 11.61 11.12
N TYR A 397 -35.66 10.54 11.93
CA TYR A 397 -36.16 10.59 13.29
C TYR A 397 -35.39 11.60 14.14
N TRP A 398 -34.06 11.61 14.07
CA TRP A 398 -33.26 12.58 14.81
C TRP A 398 -33.47 14.01 14.33
N ALA A 399 -33.55 14.24 13.02
CA ALA A 399 -33.86 15.58 12.50
C ALA A 399 -35.19 16.11 13.05
N ASP A 400 -36.22 15.26 13.10
CA ASP A 400 -37.55 15.59 13.63
C ASP A 400 -37.55 15.74 15.17
N LYS A 401 -37.11 14.70 15.88
CA LYS A 401 -37.28 14.56 17.34
C LYS A 401 -36.10 14.99 18.21
N ALA A 402 -34.97 15.41 17.63
CA ALA A 402 -33.82 15.83 18.45
C ALA A 402 -34.20 17.01 19.37
N PRO A 403 -33.80 16.96 20.66
CA PRO A 403 -34.05 18.05 21.60
C PRO A 403 -33.46 19.37 21.09
N THR A 404 -34.15 20.49 21.36
CA THR A 404 -33.71 21.84 20.97
C THR A 404 -32.29 22.13 21.43
N ARG A 405 -31.93 21.72 22.65
CA ARG A 405 -30.57 21.90 23.19
C ARG A 405 -29.52 21.15 22.37
N TYR A 406 -29.81 19.94 21.92
CA TYR A 406 -28.91 19.16 21.06
C TYR A 406 -28.77 19.79 19.66
N LYS A 407 -29.87 20.33 19.10
CA LYS A 407 -29.84 21.08 17.84
C LYS A 407 -28.98 22.34 17.96
N ASN A 408 -29.15 23.12 19.03
CA ASN A 408 -28.38 24.35 19.29
C ASN A 408 -26.89 24.08 19.51
N LEU A 409 -26.56 22.96 20.16
CA LEU A 409 -25.17 22.53 20.37
C LEU A 409 -24.54 21.88 19.13
N GLY A 410 -25.28 21.76 18.02
CA GLY A 410 -24.78 21.13 16.79
C GLY A 410 -24.47 19.63 16.95
N ILE A 411 -25.09 18.96 17.92
CA ILE A 411 -24.82 17.55 18.21
C ILE A 411 -25.52 16.69 17.15
N GLY A 412 -24.73 16.19 16.22
CA GLY A 412 -25.15 15.31 15.15
C GLY A 412 -25.27 13.84 15.56
N LEU A 413 -25.75 13.03 14.63
CA LEU A 413 -25.94 11.60 14.82
C LEU A 413 -24.67 10.85 14.39
N GLU A 414 -23.92 10.33 15.36
CA GLU A 414 -22.67 9.61 15.13
C GLU A 414 -22.82 8.10 15.33
N LYS A 415 -22.15 7.30 14.47
CA LYS A 415 -22.20 5.82 14.54
C LYS A 415 -21.59 5.26 15.83
N ARG A 416 -20.55 5.91 16.34
CA ARG A 416 -19.85 5.57 17.59
C ARG A 416 -19.36 6.87 18.21
N PRO A 417 -20.18 7.50 19.06
CA PRO A 417 -19.80 8.74 19.71
C PRO A 417 -18.52 8.52 20.53
N PRO A 418 -17.45 9.30 20.31
CA PRO A 418 -16.19 9.14 21.03
C PRO A 418 -16.34 9.32 22.55
N GLU A 419 -17.39 10.01 22.99
CA GLU A 419 -17.73 10.24 24.40
C GLU A 419 -18.03 8.94 25.16
N LEU A 420 -18.42 7.87 24.47
CA LEU A 420 -18.62 6.56 25.10
C LEU A 420 -17.31 5.95 25.64
N LEU A 421 -16.16 6.50 25.26
CA LEU A 421 -14.85 6.11 25.79
C LEU A 421 -14.50 6.84 27.10
N LEU A 422 -15.29 7.84 27.51
CA LEU A 422 -15.06 8.57 28.76
C LEU A 422 -15.36 7.70 29.98
N PRO A 423 -14.65 7.90 31.11
CA PRO A 423 -15.02 7.29 32.38
C PRO A 423 -16.49 7.59 32.73
N ARG A 424 -17.19 6.64 33.33
CA ARG A 424 -18.65 6.71 33.57
C ARG A 424 -19.11 8.00 34.26
N ALA A 425 -18.33 8.51 35.23
CA ALA A 425 -18.62 9.76 35.92
C ALA A 425 -18.53 11.00 34.99
N ALA A 426 -17.51 11.04 34.13
CA ALA A 426 -17.32 12.11 33.15
C ALA A 426 -18.40 12.04 32.05
N LEU A 427 -18.74 10.82 31.60
CA LEU A 427 -19.85 10.62 30.65
C LEU A 427 -21.19 11.06 31.25
N GLY A 428 -21.46 10.72 32.52
CA GLY A 428 -22.67 11.14 33.22
C GLY A 428 -22.80 12.67 33.30
N SER A 429 -21.71 13.34 33.69
CA SER A 429 -21.67 14.81 33.77
C SER A 429 -21.88 15.47 32.41
N LEU A 430 -21.26 14.92 31.36
CA LEU A 430 -21.42 15.40 29.99
C LEU A 430 -22.85 15.23 29.47
N LEU A 431 -23.48 14.08 29.75
CA LEU A 431 -24.87 13.83 29.37
C LEU A 431 -25.82 14.76 30.10
N ALA A 432 -25.62 14.99 31.40
CA ALA A 432 -26.40 15.96 32.19
C ALA A 432 -26.27 17.37 31.62
N ALA A 433 -25.05 17.81 31.29
CA ALA A 433 -24.82 19.13 30.67
C ALA A 433 -25.46 19.26 29.28
N ARG A 434 -25.50 18.18 28.49
CA ARG A 434 -26.13 18.15 27.15
C ARG A 434 -27.66 18.14 27.23
N SER A 435 -28.23 17.36 28.15
CA SER A 435 -29.67 17.26 28.34
C SER A 435 -30.25 18.43 29.13
N GLY A 436 -29.43 19.13 29.91
CA GLY A 436 -29.90 20.10 30.90
C GLY A 436 -30.58 19.46 32.11
N HIS A 437 -30.47 18.15 32.28
CA HIS A 437 -31.04 17.40 33.39
C HIS A 437 -29.91 17.01 34.33
N GLY A 438 -29.76 17.77 35.40
CA GLY A 438 -28.70 17.63 36.39
C GLY A 438 -28.87 18.68 37.48
N ASP A 439 -27.86 18.80 38.33
CA ASP A 439 -27.83 19.81 39.40
C ASP A 439 -27.51 21.20 38.80
N PHE A 440 -28.52 21.79 38.15
CA PHE A 440 -28.45 23.10 37.52
C PHE A 440 -29.62 23.94 38.03
N ALA A 441 -29.36 25.21 38.35
CA ALA A 441 -30.39 26.12 38.84
C ALA A 441 -31.63 26.17 37.94
N GLU A 442 -31.43 26.32 36.62
CA GLU A 442 -32.49 26.31 35.61
C GLU A 442 -33.36 25.04 35.62
N TYR A 443 -32.78 23.88 35.97
CA TYR A 443 -33.51 22.62 36.06
C TYR A 443 -34.35 22.54 37.34
N HIS A 444 -33.77 22.92 38.48
CA HIS A 444 -34.48 22.91 39.77
C HIS A 444 -35.61 23.95 39.82
N GLU A 445 -35.43 25.11 39.21
CA GLU A 445 -36.47 26.14 39.07
C GLU A 445 -37.62 25.68 38.18
N LEU A 446 -37.31 25.01 37.04
CA LEU A 446 -38.34 24.53 36.11
C LEU A 446 -39.23 23.45 36.73
N PHE A 447 -38.67 22.59 37.58
CA PHE A 447 -39.38 21.46 38.19
C PHE A 447 -39.80 21.69 39.66
N LYS A 448 -39.52 22.88 40.21
CA LYS A 448 -39.89 23.29 41.59
C LYS A 448 -39.39 22.30 42.65
N HIS A 449 -38.09 21.99 42.61
CA HIS A 449 -37.48 21.17 43.65
C HIS A 449 -37.20 22.03 44.88
N ASP A 450 -37.97 21.83 45.95
CA ASP A 450 -37.94 22.65 47.17
C ASP A 450 -36.64 22.48 48.00
N ASP A 451 -35.89 21.39 47.80
CA ASP A 451 -34.68 21.05 48.56
C ASP A 451 -33.35 21.35 47.82
N ALA A 452 -33.41 22.05 46.67
CA ALA A 452 -32.22 22.30 45.85
C ALA A 452 -31.42 23.50 46.36
N LEU A 453 -30.13 23.30 46.65
CA LEU A 453 -29.19 24.36 47.02
C LEU A 453 -28.82 25.19 45.78
N LEU A 454 -29.62 26.21 45.47
CA LEU A 454 -29.36 27.19 44.41
C LEU A 454 -28.30 28.20 44.90
N THR A 455 -27.01 27.84 44.83
CA THR A 455 -25.89 28.77 45.09
C THR A 455 -25.02 28.99 43.86
#